data_AF-A0A965MLK9-F1
#
_entry.id   AF-A0A965MLK9-F1
#
_cell.length_a   1.000
_cell.length_b   1.000
_cell.length_c   1.000
_cell.angle_alpha   90.00
_cell.angle_beta   90.00
_cell.angle_gamma   90.00
#
_symmetry.space_group_name_H-M   'P 1'
#
loop_
_entity.id
_entity.type
_entity.pdbx_description
1 polymer ?
#
loop_
_entity_poly.entity_id
_entity_poly.type
_entity_poly.pdbx_seq_one_letter_code
_entity_poly.pdbx_strand_id
1 'polypeptide(L)' 'MLENDLIIERFFVRWESGLSVAEHDGLARLLDLTDNDLMDLLLDRRQPLGELDRPEVLAVLAKLRAV' A
#
# COMPACT_ATOMS: atom_id res chain seq x y z
N MET A 1 7.92 2.82 14.08
CA MET A 1 7.86 3.58 12.82
C MET A 1 9.06 3.14 11.98
N LEU A 2 9.11 1.86 11.59
CA LEU A 2 10.24 1.22 10.85
C LEU A 2 9.76 -0.02 10.09
N GLU A 3 8.71 -0.69 10.58
CA GLU A 3 8.22 -1.94 10.00
C GLU A 3 7.49 -1.71 8.65
N ASN A 4 6.72 -0.62 8.52
CA ASN A 4 6.15 -0.20 7.23
C ASN A 4 7.24 0.08 6.20
N ASP A 5 8.29 0.78 6.60
CA ASP A 5 9.39 1.15 5.71
C ASP A 5 10.05 -0.09 5.08
N LEU A 6 10.27 -1.14 5.88
CA LEU A 6 10.84 -2.39 5.39
C LEU A 6 9.89 -3.13 4.43
N ILE A 7 8.58 -3.11 4.69
CA ILE A 7 7.57 -3.71 3.80
C ILE A 7 7.54 -2.96 2.47
N ILE A 8 7.52 -1.62 2.53
CA ILE A 8 7.51 -0.74 1.36
C ILE A 8 8.80 -0.92 0.55
N GLU A 9 9.97 -1.00 1.20
CA GLU A 9 11.25 -1.23 0.54
C GLU A 9 11.27 -2.58 -0.20
N ARG A 10 10.82 -3.66 0.45
CA ARG A 10 10.69 -4.99 -0.18
C ARG A 10 9.70 -4.99 -1.33
N PHE A 11 8.59 -4.26 -1.18
CA PHE A 11 7.60 -4.09 -2.23
C PHE A 11 8.18 -3.40 -3.45
N PHE A 12 8.92 -2.29 -3.28
CA PHE A 12 9.59 -1.62 -4.38
C PHE A 12 10.61 -2.52 -5.06
N VAL A 13 11.47 -3.20 -4.29
CA VAL A 13 12.44 -4.16 -4.86
C VAL A 13 11.75 -5.25 -5.69
N ARG A 14 10.54 -5.65 -5.31
CA ARG A 14 9.75 -6.71 -5.97
C ARG A 14 8.95 -6.20 -7.18
N TRP A 15 8.42 -4.98 -7.13
CA TRP A 15 7.35 -4.50 -8.02
C TRP A 15 7.63 -3.16 -8.72
N GLU A 16 8.72 -2.45 -8.41
CA GLU A 16 9.07 -1.13 -8.98
C GLU A 16 8.99 -1.08 -10.51
N SER A 17 9.46 -2.13 -11.19
CA SER A 17 9.48 -2.20 -12.67
C SER A 17 8.14 -2.59 -13.31
N GLY A 18 7.13 -2.98 -12.52
CA GLY A 18 5.85 -3.51 -12.99
C GLY A 18 4.62 -2.73 -12.54
N LEU A 19 4.78 -1.62 -11.83
CA LEU A 19 3.67 -0.78 -11.38
C LEU A 19 3.19 0.14 -12.50
N SER A 20 1.90 0.08 -12.77
CA SER A 20 1.24 1.04 -13.66
C SER A 20 1.17 2.44 -13.03
N VAL A 21 0.88 3.45 -13.83
CA VAL A 21 0.71 4.84 -13.35
C VAL A 21 -0.43 4.94 -12.33
N ALA A 22 -1.52 4.21 -12.54
CA ALA A 22 -2.64 4.17 -11.60
C ALA A 22 -2.22 3.58 -10.24
N GLU A 23 -1.46 2.49 -10.25
CA GLU A 23 -0.94 1.87 -9.02
C GLU A 23 0.09 2.77 -8.32
N HIS A 24 0.87 3.56 -9.05
CA HIS A 24 1.70 4.59 -8.42
C HIS A 24 0.86 5.64 -7.67
N ASP A 25 -0.27 6.08 -8.22
CA ASP A 25 -1.20 6.99 -7.50
C ASP A 25 -1.82 6.31 -6.28
N GLY A 26 -2.23 5.05 -6.42
CA GLY A 26 -2.74 4.25 -5.31
C GLY A 26 -1.72 4.08 -4.18
N LEU A 27 -0.46 3.85 -4.52
CA LEU A 27 0.64 3.74 -3.57
C LEU A 27 0.92 5.08 -2.87
N ALA A 28 0.96 6.18 -3.62
CA ALA A 28 1.17 7.51 -3.06
C ALA A 28 0.11 7.85 -2.00
N ARG A 29 -1.15 7.47 -2.23
CA ARG A 29 -2.24 7.65 -1.26
C ARG A 29 -2.06 6.79 -0.01
N LEU A 30 -1.55 5.56 -0.14
CA LEU A 30 -1.24 4.71 1.00
C LEU A 30 -0.08 5.25 1.84
N LEU A 31 0.92 5.86 1.19
CA LEU A 31 2.07 6.50 1.85
C LEU A 31 1.71 7.84 2.53
N ASP A 32 0.59 8.47 2.14
CA ASP A 32 0.07 9.67 2.80
C ASP A 32 -0.65 9.35 4.13
N LEU A 33 -0.95 8.08 4.39
CA LEU A 33 -1.53 7.62 5.64
C LEU A 33 -0.51 7.63 6.79
N THR A 34 -1.03 7.68 8.01
CA THR A 34 -0.17 7.50 9.18
C THR A 34 0.33 6.05 9.26
N ASP A 35 1.49 5.85 9.87
CA ASP A 35 2.07 4.51 10.03
C ASP A 35 1.10 3.49 10.64
N ASN A 36 0.32 3.92 11.63
CA ASN A 36 -0.64 3.05 12.30
C ASN A 36 -1.80 2.68 11.36
N ASP A 37 -2.32 3.65 10.61
CA ASP A 37 -3.41 3.41 9.66
C ASP A 37 -2.97 2.51 8.51
N LEU A 38 -1.77 2.75 7.97
CA LEU A 38 -1.16 1.90 6.95
C LEU A 38 -0.96 0.48 7.47
N MET A 39 -0.41 0.34 8.68
CA MET A 39 -0.19 -0.98 9.29
C MET A 39 -1.51 -1.72 9.54
N ASP A 40 -2.55 -1.04 10.01
CA ASP A 40 -3.88 -1.63 10.20
C ASP A 40 -4.50 -2.10 8.88
N LEU A 41 -4.26 -1.38 7.77
CA LEU A 41 -4.65 -1.81 6.43
C LEU A 41 -3.82 -3.00 5.94
N LEU A 42 -2.51 -3.04 6.21
CA LEU A 42 -1.65 -4.16 5.82
C LEU A 42 -1.98 -5.44 6.60
N LEU A 43 -2.32 -5.31 7.88
CA LEU A 43 -2.70 -6.42 8.76
C LEU A 43 -4.17 -6.85 8.62
N ASP A 44 -4.90 -6.28 7.66
CA ASP A 44 -6.34 -6.50 7.44
C ASP A 44 -7.22 -6.26 8.68
N ARG A 45 -6.74 -5.42 9.60
CA ARG A 45 -7.48 -4.97 10.79
C ARG A 45 -8.48 -3.88 10.45
N ARG A 46 -8.20 -3.14 9.37
CA ARG A 46 -9.06 -2.13 8.79
C ARG A 46 -9.23 -2.40 7.30
N GLN A 47 -10.42 -2.12 6.77
CA GLN A 47 -10.66 -2.11 5.33
C GLN A 47 -10.49 -0.70 4.74
N PRO A 48 -9.95 -0.58 3.52
CA PRO A 48 -9.91 0.68 2.80
C PRO A 48 -11.35 1.15 2.52
N LEU A 49 -11.66 2.36 2.96
CA LEU A 49 -13.00 2.96 2.85
C LEU A 49 -12.86 4.40 2.34
N GLY A 50 -13.92 4.93 1.71
CA GLY A 50 -13.96 6.30 1.23
C GLY A 50 -12.93 6.55 0.13
N GLU A 51 -11.98 7.45 0.35
CA GLU A 51 -10.96 7.79 -0.65
C GLU A 51 -9.95 6.66 -0.92
N LEU A 52 -9.87 5.68 -0.03
CA LEU A 52 -9.02 4.50 -0.20
C LEU A 52 -9.76 3.35 -0.91
N ASP A 53 -11.09 3.41 -1.04
CA ASP A 53 -11.89 2.42 -1.76
C ASP A 53 -11.84 2.72 -3.27
N ARG A 54 -10.62 2.63 -3.82
CA ARG A 54 -10.33 2.84 -5.22
C ARG A 54 -9.61 1.61 -5.80
N PRO A 55 -9.89 1.22 -7.04
CA PRO A 55 -9.32 0.00 -7.62
C PRO A 55 -7.80 0.01 -7.63
N GLU A 56 -7.16 1.15 -7.86
CA GLU A 56 -5.71 1.33 -7.81
C GLU A 56 -5.12 1.13 -6.41
N VAL A 57 -5.79 1.62 -5.36
CA VAL A 57 -5.36 1.46 -3.97
C VAL A 57 -5.52 -0.01 -3.56
N LEU A 58 -6.65 -0.63 -3.90
CA LEU A 58 -6.92 -2.04 -3.62
C LEU A 58 -5.91 -2.97 -4.30
N ALA A 59 -5.55 -2.67 -5.55
CA ALA A 59 -4.55 -3.44 -6.30
C ALA A 59 -3.16 -3.38 -5.62
N VAL A 60 -2.72 -2.19 -5.20
CA VAL A 60 -1.45 -2.02 -4.51
C VAL A 60 -1.48 -2.66 -3.12
N LEU A 61 -2.57 -2.48 -2.37
CA LEU A 61 -2.74 -3.07 -1.04
C LEU A 61 -2.68 -4.60 -1.11
N ALA A 62 -3.32 -5.21 -2.11
CA ALA A 62 -3.25 -6.65 -2.33
C ALA A 62 -1.82 -7.12 -2.63
N LYS A 63 -1.06 -6.36 -3.42
CA LYS A 63 0.36 -6.67 -3.71
C LYS A 63 1.24 -6.50 -2.47
N LEU A 64 1.05 -5.44 -1.68
CA LEU A 64 1.77 -5.20 -0.42
C LEU A 64 1.52 -6.32 0.59
N ARG A 65 0.29 -6.81 0.69
CA ARG A 65 -0.08 -7.96 1.54
C ARG A 65 0.50 -9.30 1.07
N ALA A 66 0.95 -9.39 -0.17
CA ALA A 66 1.51 -10.60 -0.77
C ALA A 66 3.05 -10.64 -0.77
N VAL A 67 3.71 -9.60 -0.25
CA VAL A 67 5.17 -9.51 -0.05
C VAL A 67 5.56 -10.21 1.25
#